data_AF-A0A1F7ADP0-F1
#
_entry.id   AF-A0A1F7ADP0-F1
#
_cell.length_a   1.000
_cell.length_b   1.000
_cell.length_c   1.000
_cell.angle_alpha   90.00
_cell.angle_beta   90.00
_cell.angle_gamma   90.00
#
_symmetry.space_group_name_H-M   'P 1'
#
loop_
_entity.id
_entity.type
_entity.pdbx_description
1 polymer ?
#
loop_
_entity_poly.entity_id
_entity_poly.type
_entity_poly.pdbx_seq_one_letter_code
_entity_poly.pdbx_strand_id
1 'polypeptide(L)'
;MGRVLCEHGLNMCLDEVVEGESLEEEERRKTLSGKIQLLRRSTQERVEKGGRRSRMEIFRGNLKKSRKELGLSLAGLTEELRVVEENRPRNRKDCVKGNRPCPWAGCKYHLYLDVNPDTGSIRYNFPGFDVDELPVSCALDVADVGSMDGNVVGYLLNVSREAVRVTLESAVRKMIVSLREV
;
A
#
# COMPACT_ATOMS: atom_id res chain seq x y z
N MET A 1 39.30 1.35 -26.74
CA MET A 1 40.46 0.50 -26.38
C MET A 1 40.58 0.56 -24.86
N GLY A 2 40.19 -0.41 -24.04
CA GLY A 2 40.15 -1.85 -24.23
C GLY A 2 41.21 -2.50 -23.33
N ARG A 3 40.91 -2.61 -22.02
CA ARG A 3 41.36 -3.69 -21.11
C ARG A 3 40.83 -3.44 -19.69
N VAL A 4 39.82 -4.21 -19.28
CA VAL A 4 39.55 -4.49 -17.87
C VAL A 4 40.01 -5.93 -17.66
N LEU A 5 41.06 -6.10 -16.87
CA LEU A 5 41.56 -7.42 -16.48
C LEU A 5 40.60 -7.98 -15.43
N CYS A 6 39.83 -9.00 -15.82
CA CYS A 6 39.03 -9.78 -14.89
C CYS A 6 39.88 -10.97 -14.47
N GLU A 7 40.53 -10.87 -13.31
CA GLU A 7 41.31 -11.97 -12.75
C GLU A 7 40.67 -12.43 -11.42
N HIS A 8 40.29 -13.71 -11.41
CA HIS A 8 39.93 -14.56 -10.26
C HIS A 8 38.53 -14.38 -9.64
N GLY A 9 37.61 -15.25 -10.10
CA GLY A 9 36.79 -16.13 -9.25
C GLY A 9 35.84 -15.48 -8.25
N LEU A 10 34.56 -15.42 -8.61
CA LEU A 10 33.40 -15.08 -7.76
C LEU A 10 33.40 -13.64 -7.23
N ASN A 11 33.17 -12.69 -8.14
CA ASN A 11 32.42 -11.49 -7.80
C ASN A 11 31.46 -11.21 -8.94
N MET A 12 30.17 -11.32 -8.65
CA MET A 12 29.11 -10.72 -9.46
C MET A 12 29.53 -9.27 -9.71
N CYS A 13 29.83 -8.94 -10.97
CA CYS A 13 29.68 -7.59 -11.45
C CYS A 13 28.21 -7.24 -11.15
N LEU A 14 27.96 -6.50 -10.07
CA LEU A 14 26.68 -5.83 -9.92
C LEU A 14 26.63 -4.89 -11.11
N ASP A 15 25.84 -5.31 -12.10
CA ASP A 15 25.54 -4.54 -13.28
C ASP A 15 25.25 -3.10 -12.88
N GLU A 16 25.96 -2.21 -13.56
CA GLU A 16 25.62 -0.82 -13.87
C GLU A 16 24.46 -0.23 -13.06
N VAL A 17 24.79 0.73 -12.20
CA VAL A 17 23.84 1.77 -11.77
C VAL A 17 23.16 2.29 -13.04
N VAL A 18 21.85 2.08 -13.16
CA VAL A 18 21.03 2.65 -14.22
C VAL A 18 21.05 4.17 -14.05
N GLU A 19 22.04 4.83 -14.66
CA GLU A 19 22.11 6.27 -14.74
C GLU A 19 21.13 6.75 -15.81
N GLY A 20 19.94 7.12 -15.34
CA GLY A 20 18.92 7.79 -16.13
C GLY A 20 17.52 7.52 -15.60
N GLU A 21 17.17 8.07 -14.44
CA GLU A 21 15.75 8.20 -14.09
C GLU A 21 15.10 9.06 -15.17
N SER A 22 14.08 8.53 -15.83
CA SER A 22 13.35 9.29 -16.84
C SER A 22 12.72 10.53 -16.18
N LEU A 23 12.61 11.65 -16.92
CA LEU A 23 11.98 12.88 -16.40
C LEU A 23 10.57 12.61 -15.84
N GLU A 24 9.86 11.63 -16.40
CA GLU A 24 8.55 11.18 -15.93
C GLU A 24 8.61 10.49 -14.56
N GLU A 25 9.63 9.67 -14.30
CA GLU A 25 9.83 9.00 -13.00
C GLU A 25 10.17 10.01 -11.91
N GLU A 26 11.02 10.99 -12.22
CA GLU A 26 11.37 12.06 -11.29
C GLU A 26 10.12 12.89 -10.92
N GLU A 27 9.28 13.22 -11.90
CA GLU A 27 8.03 13.95 -11.67
C GLU A 27 7.02 13.14 -10.85
N ARG A 28 6.88 11.84 -11.11
CA ARG A 28 6.05 10.93 -10.31
C ARG A 28 6.52 10.86 -8.86
N ARG A 29 7.83 10.79 -8.64
CA ARG A 29 8.43 10.80 -7.30
C ARG A 29 8.18 12.12 -6.57
N LYS A 30 8.38 13.26 -7.24
CA LYS A 30 8.06 14.59 -6.69
C LYS A 30 6.57 14.69 -6.33
N THR A 31 5.69 14.24 -7.21
CA THR A 31 4.24 14.22 -6.98
C THR A 31 3.85 13.38 -5.77
N LEU A 32 4.39 12.16 -5.67
CA LEU A 32 4.12 11.28 -4.53
C LEU A 32 4.67 11.88 -3.22
N SER A 33 5.88 12.44 -3.25
CA SER A 33 6.48 13.13 -2.11
C SER A 33 5.60 14.28 -1.62
N GLY A 34 5.08 15.10 -2.54
CA GLY A 34 4.13 16.17 -2.22
C GLY A 34 2.84 15.65 -1.57
N LYS A 35 2.25 14.57 -2.10
CA LYS A 35 1.06 13.93 -1.50
C LYS A 35 1.33 13.39 -0.08
N ILE A 36 2.50 12.81 0.15
CA ILE A 36 2.91 12.33 1.49
C ILE A 36 3.07 13.51 2.45
N GLN A 37 3.66 14.62 2.01
CA GLN A 37 3.79 15.84 2.82
C GLN A 37 2.42 16.43 3.17
N LEU A 38 1.48 16.44 2.23
CA LEU A 38 0.10 16.87 2.47
C LEU A 38 -0.56 16.00 3.55
N LEU A 39 -0.44 14.67 3.44
CA LEU A 39 -0.97 13.75 4.44
C LEU A 39 -0.34 14.01 5.83
N ARG A 40 0.99 14.19 5.89
CA ARG A 40 1.72 14.55 7.13
C ARG A 40 1.14 15.79 7.78
N ARG A 41 1.02 16.87 7.02
CA ARG A 41 0.47 18.13 7.50
C ARG A 41 -0.96 17.97 8.01
N SER A 42 -1.85 17.35 7.22
CA SER A 42 -3.25 17.13 7.61
C SER A 42 -3.37 16.27 8.87
N THR A 43 -2.53 15.24 9.03
CA THR A 43 -2.52 14.45 10.28
C THR A 43 -2.06 15.26 11.48
N GLN A 44 -1.06 16.13 11.32
CA GLN A 44 -0.55 16.97 12.40
C GLN A 44 -1.58 18.03 12.84
N GLU A 45 -2.24 18.69 11.89
CA GLU A 45 -3.27 19.71 12.17
C GLU A 45 -4.43 19.13 12.99
N ARG A 46 -4.86 17.88 12.72
CA ARG A 46 -5.91 17.22 13.50
C ARG A 46 -5.49 16.91 14.93
N VAL A 47 -4.20 16.61 15.11
CA VAL A 47 -3.63 16.35 16.43
C VAL A 47 -3.60 17.62 17.27
N GLU A 48 -3.18 18.73 16.65
CA GLU A 48 -3.13 20.05 17.29
C GLU A 48 -4.53 20.55 17.67
N LYS A 49 -5.55 20.25 16.86
CA LYS A 49 -6.96 20.59 17.13
C LYS A 49 -7.63 19.72 18.21
N GLY A 50 -6.86 19.01 19.02
CA GLY A 50 -7.37 18.18 20.13
C GLY A 50 -7.76 16.76 19.72
N GLY A 51 -7.53 16.35 18.47
CA GLY A 51 -7.54 14.94 18.09
C GLY A 51 -6.37 14.23 18.76
N ARG A 52 -6.58 13.01 19.28
CA ARG A 52 -5.43 12.16 19.61
C ARG A 52 -4.65 11.90 18.31
N ARG A 53 -3.31 11.85 18.35
CA ARG A 53 -2.52 11.20 17.27
C ARG A 53 -3.13 9.82 17.12
N SER A 54 -3.90 9.63 16.04
CA SER A 54 -4.91 8.60 15.93
C SER A 54 -4.30 7.26 16.30
N ARG A 55 -4.49 6.83 17.55
CA ARG A 55 -4.02 5.54 18.01
C ARG A 55 -4.81 4.55 17.20
N MET A 56 -4.12 3.76 16.40
CA MET A 56 -4.68 2.76 15.49
C MET A 56 -5.94 2.12 16.07
N GLU A 57 -7.09 2.38 15.45
CA GLU A 57 -8.37 1.86 15.89
C GLU A 57 -8.61 0.49 15.26
N ILE A 58 -8.69 -0.53 16.11
CA ILE A 58 -8.97 -1.90 15.71
C ILE A 58 -10.42 -2.19 16.04
N PHE A 59 -11.26 -2.29 15.00
CA PHE A 59 -12.60 -2.81 15.12
C PHE A 59 -12.54 -4.35 15.21
N ARG A 60 -12.92 -4.89 16.37
CA ARG A 60 -13.01 -6.34 16.61
C ARG A 60 -14.42 -6.83 16.30
N GLY A 61 -14.76 -6.91 15.03
CA GLY A 61 -15.97 -7.60 14.56
C GLY A 61 -15.67 -9.05 14.17
N ASN A 62 -16.59 -9.97 14.46
CA ASN A 62 -16.52 -11.35 13.96
C ASN A 62 -16.94 -11.39 12.48
N LEU A 63 -16.10 -10.88 11.57
CA LEU A 63 -16.34 -10.89 10.11
C LEU A 63 -15.80 -12.15 9.40
N LYS A 64 -15.64 -13.28 10.12
CA LYS A 64 -15.22 -14.55 9.50
C LYS A 64 -16.24 -15.15 8.54
N LYS A 65 -17.48 -14.66 8.57
CA LYS A 65 -18.51 -15.14 7.66
C LYS A 65 -18.19 -14.64 6.25
N SER A 66 -17.99 -15.59 5.34
CA SER A 66 -17.88 -15.33 3.93
C SER A 66 -19.09 -14.56 3.41
N ARG A 67 -18.92 -13.83 2.31
CA ARG A 67 -20.01 -13.13 1.63
C ARG A 67 -21.22 -14.05 1.35
N LYS A 68 -20.94 -15.34 1.10
CA LYS A 68 -21.94 -16.41 0.92
C LYS A 68 -22.67 -16.75 2.22
N GLU A 69 -21.97 -16.86 3.35
CA GLU A 69 -22.54 -17.16 4.68
C GLU A 69 -23.32 -15.98 5.29
N LEU A 70 -22.98 -14.75 4.90
CA LEU A 70 -23.75 -13.56 5.28
C LEU A 70 -25.03 -13.38 4.46
N GLY A 71 -25.26 -14.23 3.44
CA GLY A 71 -26.39 -14.05 2.51
C GLY A 71 -26.24 -12.81 1.61
N LEU A 72 -25.08 -12.15 1.59
CA LEU A 72 -24.75 -11.03 0.71
C LEU A 72 -24.49 -11.51 -0.72
N SER A 73 -25.44 -12.24 -1.30
CA SER A 73 -25.43 -12.49 -2.74
C SER A 73 -25.57 -11.15 -3.48
N LEU A 74 -25.04 -11.05 -4.71
CA LEU A 74 -25.30 -9.89 -5.56
C LEU A 74 -26.81 -9.64 -5.70
N ALA A 75 -27.60 -10.71 -5.70
CA ALA A 75 -29.07 -10.66 -5.79
C ALA A 75 -29.76 -9.98 -4.61
N GLY A 76 -29.11 -9.84 -3.45
CA GLY A 76 -29.65 -9.17 -2.26
C GLY A 76 -29.24 -7.70 -2.12
N LEU A 77 -28.47 -7.15 -3.06
CA LEU A 77 -28.08 -5.74 -3.07
C LEU A 77 -29.12 -4.89 -3.82
N THR A 78 -29.22 -3.60 -3.47
CA THR A 78 -29.97 -2.64 -4.30
C THR A 78 -29.36 -2.58 -5.69
N GLU A 79 -30.18 -2.23 -6.68
CA GLU A 79 -29.73 -2.16 -8.06
C GLU A 79 -28.52 -1.21 -8.22
N GLU A 80 -28.50 -0.08 -7.50
CA GLU A 80 -27.36 0.84 -7.54
C GLU A 80 -26.07 0.18 -7.00
N LEU A 81 -26.15 -0.54 -5.88
CA LEU A 81 -25.01 -1.23 -5.30
C LEU A 81 -24.51 -2.40 -6.16
N ARG A 82 -25.42 -3.07 -6.89
CA ARG A 82 -25.05 -4.12 -7.84
C ARG A 82 -24.24 -3.55 -9.00
N VAL A 83 -24.73 -2.48 -9.61
CA VAL A 83 -24.03 -1.80 -10.70
C VAL A 83 -22.64 -1.35 -10.24
N VAL A 84 -22.52 -0.80 -9.03
CA VAL A 84 -21.21 -0.43 -8.46
C VAL A 84 -20.29 -1.65 -8.34
N GLU A 85 -20.74 -2.74 -7.71
CA GLU A 85 -19.90 -3.93 -7.51
C GLU A 85 -19.55 -4.66 -8.83
N GLU A 86 -20.41 -4.58 -9.84
CA GLU A 86 -20.15 -5.09 -11.19
C GLU A 86 -19.08 -4.27 -11.92
N ASN A 87 -19.11 -2.94 -11.76
CA ASN A 87 -18.12 -2.02 -12.32
C ASN A 87 -16.80 -1.99 -11.53
N ARG A 88 -16.68 -2.77 -10.45
CA ARG A 88 -15.47 -2.85 -9.66
C ARG A 88 -14.32 -3.46 -10.46
N PRO A 89 -13.18 -2.77 -10.61
CA PRO A 89 -12.06 -3.27 -11.38
C PRO A 89 -11.47 -4.54 -10.75
N ARG A 90 -11.21 -5.54 -11.59
CA ARG A 90 -10.64 -6.84 -11.17
C ARG A 90 -9.12 -6.83 -11.24
N ASN A 91 -8.56 -6.15 -12.24
CA ASN A 91 -7.13 -6.13 -12.51
C ASN A 91 -6.54 -4.73 -12.40
N ARG A 92 -5.22 -4.65 -12.19
CA ARG A 92 -4.49 -3.37 -12.10
C ARG A 92 -4.65 -2.51 -13.35
N LYS A 93 -4.69 -3.14 -14.53
CA LYS A 93 -4.88 -2.46 -15.82
C LYS A 93 -6.19 -1.66 -15.88
N ASP A 94 -7.23 -2.14 -15.18
CA ASP A 94 -8.56 -1.52 -15.17
C ASP A 94 -8.63 -0.35 -14.17
N CYS A 95 -7.82 -0.37 -13.10
CA CYS A 95 -7.88 0.65 -12.04
C CYS A 95 -6.75 1.69 -12.08
N VAL A 96 -5.70 1.49 -12.89
CA VAL A 96 -4.53 2.38 -12.94
C VAL A 96 -4.90 3.82 -13.33
N LYS A 97 -5.84 4.00 -14.26
CA LYS A 97 -6.37 5.32 -14.68
C LYS A 97 -7.64 5.75 -13.92
N GLY A 98 -8.04 5.01 -12.89
CA GLY A 98 -9.22 5.32 -12.10
C GLY A 98 -9.02 6.55 -11.21
N ASN A 99 -10.11 7.06 -10.65
CA ASN A 99 -10.07 8.22 -9.75
C ASN A 99 -9.19 7.97 -8.52
N ARG A 100 -8.53 9.04 -8.07
CA ARG A 100 -7.74 9.09 -6.83
C ARG A 100 -8.26 10.27 -6.00
N PRO A 101 -8.59 10.09 -4.71
CA PRO A 101 -8.44 8.88 -3.90
C PRO A 101 -9.32 7.72 -4.39
N CYS A 102 -8.84 6.48 -4.21
CA CYS A 102 -9.50 5.30 -4.77
C CYS A 102 -10.84 5.04 -4.06
N PRO A 103 -11.97 4.95 -4.76
CA PRO A 103 -13.27 4.70 -4.12
C PRO A 103 -13.40 3.27 -3.56
N TRP A 104 -12.54 2.35 -4.00
CA TRP A 104 -12.60 0.93 -3.66
C TRP A 104 -11.86 0.63 -2.35
N ALA A 105 -12.36 1.14 -1.22
CA ALA A 105 -11.75 0.97 0.11
C ALA A 105 -11.57 -0.50 0.52
N GLY A 106 -12.42 -1.41 0.02
CA GLY A 106 -12.28 -2.86 0.25
C GLY A 106 -11.24 -3.57 -0.62
N CYS A 107 -10.44 -2.84 -1.41
CA CYS A 107 -9.34 -3.43 -2.17
C CYS A 107 -8.19 -3.82 -1.23
N LYS A 108 -7.56 -4.98 -1.45
CA LYS A 108 -6.43 -5.46 -0.64
C LYS A 108 -5.18 -4.56 -0.67
N TYR A 109 -5.11 -3.63 -1.62
CA TYR A 109 -4.00 -2.68 -1.79
C TYR A 109 -4.36 -1.26 -1.33
N HIS A 110 -5.55 -1.08 -0.74
CA HIS A 110 -6.01 0.23 -0.29
C HIS A 110 -5.32 0.59 1.03
N LEU A 111 -4.79 1.82 1.14
CA LEU A 111 -4.02 2.24 2.33
C LEU A 111 -4.89 2.69 3.50
N TYR A 112 -6.20 2.85 3.30
CA TYR A 112 -7.12 3.30 4.35
C TYR A 112 -7.36 2.28 5.47
N LEU A 113 -7.49 1.00 5.12
CA LEU A 113 -7.86 -0.06 6.06
C LEU A 113 -7.06 -1.33 5.82
N ASP A 114 -6.84 -2.08 6.89
CA ASP A 114 -6.22 -3.40 6.90
C ASP A 114 -7.15 -4.40 7.57
N VAL A 115 -7.25 -5.60 6.99
CA VAL A 115 -8.06 -6.69 7.52
C VAL A 115 -7.16 -7.83 7.94
N ASN A 116 -7.27 -8.25 9.21
CA ASN A 116 -6.57 -9.44 9.68
C ASN A 116 -7.28 -10.69 9.11
N PRO A 117 -6.59 -11.54 8.32
CA PRO A 117 -7.21 -12.70 7.69
C PRO A 117 -7.60 -13.79 8.71
N ASP A 118 -6.89 -13.91 9.82
CA ASP A 118 -7.11 -14.96 10.82
C ASP A 118 -8.25 -14.61 11.79
N THR A 119 -8.38 -13.34 12.15
CA THR A 119 -9.36 -12.87 13.15
C THR A 119 -10.55 -12.15 12.53
N GLY A 120 -10.41 -11.61 11.32
CA GLY A 120 -11.39 -10.73 10.70
C GLY A 120 -11.45 -9.31 11.29
N SER A 121 -10.52 -8.95 12.20
CA SER A 121 -10.49 -7.61 12.76
C SER A 121 -10.08 -6.59 11.70
N ILE A 122 -10.79 -5.47 11.65
CA ILE A 122 -10.53 -4.36 10.72
C ILE A 122 -9.77 -3.27 11.45
N ARG A 123 -8.78 -2.71 10.80
CA ARG A 123 -7.90 -1.68 11.33
C ARG A 123 -7.92 -0.49 10.39
N TYR A 124 -8.26 0.68 10.91
CA TYR A 124 -8.16 1.93 10.15
C TYR A 124 -6.77 2.52 10.33
N ASN A 125 -6.08 2.79 9.22
CA ASN A 125 -4.73 3.33 9.25
C ASN A 125 -4.75 4.82 9.59
N PHE A 126 -5.75 5.56 9.11
CA PHE A 126 -5.92 6.98 9.43
C PHE A 126 -7.29 7.23 10.09
N PRO A 127 -7.49 6.85 11.37
CA PRO A 127 -8.75 7.10 12.06
C PRO A 127 -9.07 8.60 12.07
N GLY A 128 -10.33 8.90 11.75
CA GLY A 128 -10.86 10.25 11.62
C GLY A 128 -10.77 10.82 10.20
N PHE A 129 -10.00 10.23 9.30
CA PHE A 129 -10.02 10.62 7.88
C PHE A 129 -11.07 9.81 7.13
N ASP A 130 -11.80 10.47 6.23
CA ASP A 130 -12.60 9.79 5.22
C ASP A 130 -11.75 9.41 4.00
N VAL A 131 -12.24 8.48 3.17
CA VAL A 131 -11.48 7.92 2.05
C VAL A 131 -11.08 8.98 1.02
N ASP A 132 -11.97 9.94 0.78
CA ASP A 132 -11.80 11.08 -0.12
C ASP A 132 -10.85 12.16 0.40
N GLU A 133 -10.51 12.12 1.70
CA GLU A 133 -9.54 13.04 2.31
C GLU A 133 -8.10 12.54 2.18
N LEU A 134 -7.88 11.29 1.74
CA LEU A 134 -6.55 10.67 1.69
C LEU A 134 -5.78 11.07 0.42
N PRO A 135 -4.66 11.83 0.51
CA PRO A 135 -3.88 12.19 -0.67
C PRO A 135 -3.21 10.99 -1.35
N VAL A 136 -2.95 9.92 -0.59
CA VAL A 136 -2.36 8.66 -1.05
C VAL A 136 -3.24 7.50 -0.58
N SER A 137 -3.85 6.78 -1.52
CA SER A 137 -4.84 5.74 -1.21
C SER A 137 -4.47 4.32 -1.67
N CYS A 138 -3.41 4.15 -2.48
CA CYS A 138 -3.09 2.86 -3.12
C CYS A 138 -1.62 2.48 -2.95
N ALA A 139 -1.35 1.30 -2.39
CA ALA A 139 0.01 0.77 -2.22
C ALA A 139 0.70 0.46 -3.55
N LEU A 140 -0.05 0.07 -4.58
CA LEU A 140 0.52 -0.21 -5.91
C LEU A 140 0.97 1.08 -6.61
N ASP A 141 0.26 2.20 -6.43
CA ASP A 141 0.72 3.48 -6.98
C ASP A 141 2.02 3.94 -6.31
N VAL A 142 2.17 3.65 -5.02
CA VAL A 142 3.41 3.93 -4.27
C VAL A 142 4.54 3.04 -4.78
N ALA A 143 4.26 1.76 -5.02
CA ALA A 143 5.25 0.79 -5.51
C ALA A 143 5.70 1.09 -6.95
N ASP A 144 4.81 1.58 -7.82
CA ASP A 144 5.13 1.95 -9.21
C ASP A 144 6.13 3.11 -9.31
N VAL A 145 6.28 3.91 -8.24
CA VAL A 145 7.30 4.99 -8.17
C VAL A 145 8.69 4.44 -7.82
N GLY A 146 8.75 3.21 -7.31
CA GLY A 146 9.98 2.51 -6.94
C GLY A 146 10.21 2.46 -5.43
N SER A 147 11.48 2.30 -5.06
CA SER A 147 11.89 2.09 -3.66
C SER A 147 11.52 3.26 -2.76
N MET A 148 11.01 2.93 -1.58
CA MET A 148 10.60 3.90 -0.56
C MET A 148 11.36 3.68 0.75
N ASP A 149 11.61 4.75 1.49
CA ASP A 149 12.18 4.66 2.82
C ASP A 149 11.19 4.01 3.81
N GLY A 150 11.71 3.19 4.72
CA GLY A 150 10.89 2.47 5.70
C GLY A 150 10.10 3.39 6.64
N ASN A 151 10.55 4.62 6.90
CA ASN A 151 9.76 5.59 7.67
C ASN A 151 8.57 6.12 6.87
N VAL A 152 8.74 6.30 5.56
CA VAL A 152 7.64 6.70 4.66
C VAL A 152 6.60 5.60 4.60
N VAL A 153 7.02 4.34 4.44
CA VAL A 153 6.13 3.18 4.47
C VAL A 153 5.40 3.07 5.81
N GLY A 154 6.13 3.20 6.92
CA GLY A 154 5.54 3.17 8.25
C GLY A 154 4.50 4.26 8.43
N TYR A 155 4.78 5.46 7.96
CA TYR A 155 3.83 6.58 7.99
C TYR A 155 2.56 6.30 7.14
N LEU A 156 2.72 5.78 5.91
CA LEU A 156 1.60 5.45 5.01
C LEU A 156 0.68 4.34 5.55
N LEU A 157 1.22 3.44 6.38
CA LEU A 157 0.49 2.34 7.01
C LEU A 157 0.13 2.63 8.48
N ASN A 158 0.47 3.82 9.00
CA ASN A 158 0.38 4.19 10.41
C ASN A 158 0.96 3.13 11.37
N VAL A 159 2.13 2.60 11.04
CA VAL A 159 2.90 1.67 11.88
C VAL A 159 4.30 2.23 12.16
N SER A 160 4.96 1.72 13.21
CA SER A 160 6.33 2.14 13.50
C SER A 160 7.29 1.64 12.41
N ARG A 161 8.38 2.37 12.20
CA ARG A 161 9.48 1.94 11.32
C ARG A 161 10.01 0.55 11.70
N GLU A 162 10.04 0.25 12.99
CA GLU A 162 10.48 -1.06 13.47
C GLU A 162 9.51 -2.18 13.07
N ALA A 163 8.19 -1.94 13.13
CA ALA A 163 7.22 -2.89 12.64
C ALA A 163 7.42 -3.17 11.14
N VAL A 164 7.69 -2.13 10.34
CA VAL A 164 8.03 -2.30 8.91
C VAL A 164 9.29 -3.17 8.75
N ARG A 165 10.34 -2.89 9.52
CA ARG A 165 11.60 -3.64 9.48
C ARG A 165 11.36 -5.14 9.77
N VAL A 166 10.60 -5.46 10.81
CA VAL A 166 10.25 -6.84 11.18
C VAL A 166 9.44 -7.53 10.08
N THR A 167 8.48 -6.83 9.49
CA THR A 167 7.70 -7.37 8.37
C THR A 167 8.56 -7.65 7.14
N LEU A 168 9.46 -6.73 6.78
CA LEU A 168 10.40 -6.93 5.68
C LEU A 168 11.33 -8.11 5.93
N GLU A 169 11.86 -8.24 7.14
CA GLU A 169 12.71 -9.37 7.52
C GLU A 169 11.97 -10.71 7.36
N SER A 170 10.70 -10.78 7.79
CA SER A 170 9.86 -11.96 7.58
C SER A 170 9.61 -12.24 6.09
N ALA A 171 9.32 -11.20 5.29
CA ALA A 171 9.07 -11.33 3.86
C ALA A 171 10.31 -11.84 3.10
N VAL A 172 11.48 -11.28 3.40
CA VAL A 172 12.76 -11.72 2.81
C VAL A 172 13.05 -13.18 3.15
N ARG A 173 12.84 -13.60 4.40
CA ARG A 173 12.99 -15.02 4.79
C ARG A 173 12.08 -15.93 3.97
N LYS A 174 10.81 -15.57 3.78
CA LYS A 174 9.87 -16.33 2.95
C LYS A 174 10.33 -16.42 1.50
N MET A 175 10.77 -15.30 0.91
CA MET A 175 11.32 -15.30 -0.45
C MET A 175 12.55 -16.19 -0.58
N ILE A 176 13.49 -16.14 0.36
CA ILE A 176 14.69 -16.99 0.35
C ILE A 176 14.31 -18.47 0.39
N VAL A 177 13.35 -18.86 1.22
CA VAL A 177 12.88 -20.26 1.28
C VAL A 177 12.26 -20.66 -0.06
N SER A 178 11.33 -19.87 -0.60
CA SER A 178 10.67 -20.18 -1.87
C SER A 178 11.63 -20.23 -3.07
N LEU A 179 12.71 -19.44 -3.06
CA LEU A 179 13.72 -19.47 -4.12
C LEU A 179 14.71 -20.64 -4.02
N ARG A 180 14.81 -21.31 -2.85
CA ARG A 180 15.67 -22.48 -2.64
C ARG A 180 14.96 -23.81 -2.91
N GLU A 181 13.64 -23.79 -2.95
CA GLU A 181 12.79 -24.95 -3.24
C GLU A 181 12.50 -25.12 -4.74
N VAL A 182 13.06 -24.24 -5.59
CA VAL A 182 13.05 -24.28 -7.05
C VAL A 182 14.43 -24.69 -7.54
#